data_AF-A0A9E4S629-F1
#
_entry.id   AF-A0A9E4S629-F1
#
_cell.length_a   1.000
_cell.length_b   1.000
_cell.length_c   1.000
_cell.angle_alpha   90.00
_cell.angle_beta   90.00
_cell.angle_gamma   90.00
#
_symmetry.space_group_name_H-M   'P 1'
#
loop_
_entity.id
_entity.type
_entity.pdbx_description
1 polymer ?
#
loop_
_entity_poly.entity_id
_entity_poly.type
_entity_poly.pdbx_seq_one_letter_code
_entity_poly.pdbx_strand_id
1 'polypeptide(L)'
;MIDPTVRISLALDANKGAYAVLLGSGVSAAAGIPTGRQIVSDLISKVAKLEGADVGDDPDGWYKQRYGEEPEYSRLLNAIAGSPTERSLLLRNYFEPTDDERRRGIKVPTAAHRTMAQLAHSGHVHLFLTTNFDRLLEKALDDVGIVPQVLSTPDSIGGAVPFGQTRCTVVKLNGDYMDTRIKNTPKELESYEPAVDSLLDRVIDEYGFIVSGWSAEWDKGLRDAFER
;
A
#
# COMPACT_ATOMS: atom_id res chain seq x y z
N MET A 1 -25.10 23.70 -7.35
CA MET A 1 -24.60 22.68 -6.40
C MET A 1 -23.15 23.05 -6.10
N ILE A 2 -22.74 23.12 -4.83
CA ILE A 2 -21.35 23.46 -4.48
C ILE A 2 -20.44 22.29 -4.88
N ASP A 3 -19.28 22.60 -5.46
CA ASP A 3 -18.27 21.62 -5.86
C ASP A 3 -17.85 20.75 -4.65
N PRO A 4 -17.89 19.41 -4.75
CA PRO A 4 -17.45 18.51 -3.68
C PRO A 4 -16.03 18.78 -3.18
N THR A 5 -15.11 19.19 -4.06
CA THR A 5 -13.72 19.53 -3.72
C THR A 5 -13.66 20.83 -2.90
N VAL A 6 -14.52 21.81 -3.19
CA VAL A 6 -14.64 23.02 -2.36
C VAL A 6 -15.21 22.66 -0.99
N ARG A 7 -16.21 21.77 -0.94
CA ARG A 7 -16.82 21.32 0.32
C ARG A 7 -15.81 20.61 1.22
N ILE A 8 -15.04 19.65 0.69
CA ILE A 8 -14.05 18.91 1.50
C ILE A 8 -12.89 19.81 1.91
N SER A 9 -12.47 20.76 1.07
CA SER A 9 -11.41 21.72 1.41
C SER A 9 -11.82 22.60 2.59
N LEU A 10 -13.05 23.11 2.60
CA LEU A 10 -13.58 23.89 3.72
C LEU A 10 -13.70 23.04 5.00
N ALA A 11 -14.14 21.78 4.87
CA ALA A 11 -14.26 20.88 6.01
C ALA A 11 -12.91 20.54 6.63
N LEU A 12 -11.87 20.31 5.82
CA LEU A 12 -10.49 20.07 6.25
C LEU A 12 -9.89 21.28 6.97
N ASP A 13 -10.08 22.48 6.43
CA ASP A 13 -9.55 23.71 7.05
C ASP A 13 -10.25 24.02 8.38
N ALA A 14 -11.59 23.83 8.44
CA ALA A 14 -12.36 24.07 9.65
C ALA A 14 -12.13 23.01 10.75
N ASN A 15 -11.78 21.77 10.39
CA ASN A 15 -11.64 20.64 11.30
C ASN A 15 -10.27 19.95 11.12
N LYS A 16 -9.20 20.70 11.40
CA LYS A 16 -7.82 20.19 11.29
C LYS A 16 -7.61 18.94 12.15
N GLY A 17 -7.10 17.89 11.53
CA GLY A 17 -6.86 16.60 12.17
C GLY A 17 -8.08 15.68 12.29
N ALA A 18 -9.27 16.12 11.87
CA ALA A 18 -10.48 15.30 11.95
C ALA A 18 -10.62 14.28 10.80
N TYR A 19 -9.71 14.31 9.82
CA TYR A 19 -9.75 13.41 8.67
C TYR A 19 -8.53 12.49 8.65
N ALA A 20 -8.80 11.21 8.38
CA ALA A 20 -7.80 10.22 7.99
C ALA A 20 -7.76 10.09 6.45
N VAL A 21 -6.59 9.74 5.93
CA VAL A 21 -6.41 9.49 4.49
C VAL A 21 -6.06 8.03 4.26
N LEU A 22 -6.83 7.33 3.44
CA LEU A 22 -6.53 5.98 2.97
C LEU A 22 -5.87 6.03 1.58
N LEU A 23 -4.64 5.55 1.48
CA LEU A 23 -3.86 5.47 0.24
C LEU A 23 -3.71 4.03 -0.24
N GLY A 24 -4.14 3.76 -1.47
CA GLY A 24 -3.90 2.48 -2.15
C GLY A 24 -2.80 2.54 -3.20
N SER A 25 -2.59 1.41 -3.87
CA SER A 25 -1.47 1.20 -4.80
C SER A 25 -1.50 2.10 -6.03
N GLY A 26 -2.67 2.64 -6.39
CA GLY A 26 -2.80 3.62 -7.47
C GLY A 26 -1.98 4.90 -7.24
N VAL A 27 -1.73 5.28 -5.98
CA VAL A 27 -0.92 6.46 -5.64
C VAL A 27 0.57 6.23 -5.96
N SER A 28 1.05 5.00 -5.73
CA SER A 28 2.44 4.59 -5.98
C SER A 28 2.67 4.11 -7.42
N ALA A 29 1.63 3.70 -8.15
CA ALA A 29 1.73 3.27 -9.54
C ALA A 29 2.37 4.35 -10.45
N ALA A 30 2.00 5.62 -10.25
CA ALA A 30 2.58 6.75 -10.97
C ALA A 30 4.07 6.99 -10.64
N ALA A 31 4.57 6.44 -9.53
CA ALA A 31 5.99 6.48 -9.16
C ALA A 31 6.81 5.39 -9.85
N GLY A 32 6.18 4.49 -10.62
CA GLY A 32 6.85 3.30 -11.16
C GLY A 32 6.95 2.15 -10.17
N ILE A 33 6.20 2.17 -9.07
CA ILE A 33 6.00 0.99 -8.22
C ILE A 33 4.92 0.13 -8.88
N PRO A 34 5.21 -1.13 -9.24
CA PRO A 34 4.22 -1.98 -9.89
C PRO A 34 3.11 -2.37 -8.90
N THR A 35 1.88 -2.43 -9.41
CA THR A 35 0.75 -3.03 -8.71
C THR A 35 0.92 -4.55 -8.55
N GLY A 36 0.16 -5.17 -7.64
CA GLY A 36 0.21 -6.62 -7.44
C GLY A 36 0.00 -7.42 -8.74
N ARG A 37 -0.92 -6.97 -9.60
CA ARG A 37 -1.16 -7.58 -10.92
C ARG A 37 0.05 -7.46 -11.85
N GLN A 38 0.71 -6.30 -11.87
CA GLN A 38 1.92 -6.10 -12.68
C GLN A 38 3.09 -6.96 -12.19
N ILE A 39 3.22 -7.16 -10.88
CA ILE A 39 4.22 -8.07 -10.31
C ILE A 39 3.96 -9.51 -10.77
N VAL A 40 2.71 -9.97 -10.75
CA VAL A 40 2.34 -11.33 -11.22
C VAL A 40 2.70 -11.52 -12.69
N SER A 41 2.29 -10.57 -13.53
CA SER A 41 2.57 -10.61 -14.97
C SER A 41 4.08 -10.68 -15.26
N ASP A 42 4.89 -9.90 -14.54
CA ASP A 42 6.36 -9.93 -14.66
C ASP A 42 6.95 -11.26 -14.16
N LEU A 43 6.46 -11.80 -13.04
CA LEU A 43 6.89 -13.10 -12.51
C LEU A 43 6.59 -14.26 -13.48
N ILE A 44 5.39 -14.29 -14.07
CA ILE A 44 5.04 -15.27 -15.10
C ILE A 44 5.99 -15.14 -16.29
N SER A 45 6.24 -13.92 -16.76
CA SER A 45 7.14 -13.66 -17.88
C SER A 45 8.56 -14.15 -17.59
N LYS A 46 9.04 -14.02 -16.35
CA LYS A 46 10.34 -14.55 -15.90
C LYS A 46 10.37 -16.08 -15.89
N VAL A 47 9.32 -16.71 -15.36
CA VAL A 47 9.19 -18.19 -15.35
C VAL A 47 9.19 -18.73 -16.77
N ALA A 48 8.38 -18.16 -17.66
CA ALA A 48 8.30 -18.59 -19.05
C ALA A 48 9.65 -18.47 -19.78
N LYS A 49 10.37 -17.36 -19.60
CA LYS A 49 11.71 -17.17 -20.16
C LYS A 49 12.70 -18.23 -19.68
N LEU A 50 12.63 -18.62 -18.41
CA LEU A 50 13.46 -19.70 -17.86
C LEU A 50 13.07 -21.08 -18.39
N GLU A 51 11.79 -21.29 -18.71
CA GLU A 51 11.29 -22.48 -19.40
C GLU A 51 11.53 -22.46 -20.93
N GLY A 52 12.14 -21.40 -21.47
CA GLY A 52 12.41 -21.25 -22.90
C GLY A 52 11.20 -20.88 -23.75
N ALA A 53 10.14 -20.35 -23.12
CA ALA A 53 8.94 -19.83 -23.79
C ALA A 53 8.94 -18.30 -23.85
N ASP A 54 8.30 -17.75 -24.89
CA ASP A 54 7.97 -16.33 -25.00
C ASP A 54 6.46 -16.16 -24.78
N VAL A 55 6.11 -15.32 -23.81
CA VAL A 55 4.72 -15.05 -23.41
C VAL A 55 4.06 -13.95 -24.22
N GLY A 56 4.84 -13.18 -25.00
CA GLY A 56 4.34 -12.02 -25.72
C GLY A 56 3.59 -11.05 -24.79
N ASP A 57 2.42 -10.60 -25.22
CA ASP A 57 1.57 -9.63 -24.51
C ASP A 57 0.50 -10.27 -23.59
N ASP A 58 0.46 -11.61 -23.50
CA ASP A 58 -0.51 -12.33 -22.64
C ASP A 58 0.15 -13.34 -21.68
N PRO A 59 0.87 -12.86 -20.65
CA PRO A 59 1.45 -13.74 -19.63
C PRO A 59 0.40 -14.60 -18.92
N ASP A 60 -0.77 -14.02 -18.61
CA ASP A 60 -1.82 -14.71 -17.86
C ASP A 60 -2.38 -15.90 -18.66
N GLY A 61 -2.64 -15.69 -19.95
CA GLY A 61 -3.08 -16.74 -20.87
C GLY A 61 -2.04 -17.85 -21.08
N TRP A 62 -0.76 -17.49 -21.20
CA TRP A 62 0.33 -18.48 -21.27
C TRP A 62 0.37 -19.36 -20.02
N TYR A 63 0.31 -18.74 -18.83
CA TYR A 63 0.33 -19.47 -17.56
C TYR A 63 -0.83 -20.47 -17.47
N LYS A 64 -2.03 -20.01 -17.84
CA LYS A 64 -3.23 -20.86 -17.87
C LYS A 64 -3.12 -22.02 -18.86
N GLN A 65 -2.56 -21.79 -20.05
CA GLN A 65 -2.35 -22.84 -21.03
C GLN A 65 -1.31 -23.87 -20.56
N ARG A 66 -0.24 -23.40 -19.90
CA ARG A 66 0.91 -24.21 -19.50
C ARG A 66 0.68 -25.04 -18.23
N TYR A 67 -0.05 -24.48 -17.25
CA TYR A 67 -0.28 -25.10 -15.95
C TYR A 67 -1.75 -25.48 -15.69
N GLY A 68 -2.68 -25.09 -16.57
CA GLY A 68 -4.09 -25.47 -16.49
C GLY A 68 -4.91 -24.71 -15.46
N GLU A 69 -4.38 -23.62 -14.90
CA GLU A 69 -4.98 -22.87 -13.79
C GLU A 69 -4.76 -21.36 -13.96
N GLU A 70 -5.61 -20.54 -13.36
CA GLU A 70 -5.45 -19.09 -13.37
C GLU A 70 -4.22 -18.66 -12.53
N PRO A 71 -3.46 -17.65 -12.98
CA PRO A 71 -2.33 -17.12 -12.22
C PRO A 71 -2.81 -16.35 -10.99
N GLU A 72 -2.81 -17.01 -9.85
CA GLU A 72 -3.07 -16.36 -8.57
C GLU A 72 -1.77 -15.87 -7.93
N TYR A 73 -1.75 -14.61 -7.48
CA TYR A 73 -0.57 -13.94 -6.89
C TYR A 73 0.14 -14.80 -5.83
N SER A 74 -0.62 -15.30 -4.88
CA SER A 74 -0.16 -16.12 -3.75
C SER A 74 0.48 -17.42 -4.18
N ARG A 75 -0.21 -18.10 -5.10
CA ARG A 75 0.21 -19.41 -5.57
C ARG A 75 1.48 -19.30 -6.37
N LEU A 76 1.56 -18.31 -7.25
CA LEU A 76 2.76 -18.02 -8.03
C LEU A 76 3.95 -17.69 -7.13
N LEU A 77 3.77 -16.81 -6.13
CA LEU A 77 4.84 -16.51 -5.19
C LEU A 77 5.28 -17.71 -4.36
N ASN A 78 4.36 -18.53 -3.88
CA ASN A 78 4.69 -19.74 -3.12
C ASN A 78 5.35 -20.82 -3.99
N ALA A 79 5.08 -20.83 -5.30
CA ALA A 79 5.74 -21.73 -6.24
C ALA A 79 7.17 -21.26 -6.60
N ILE A 80 7.39 -19.95 -6.67
CA ILE A 80 8.69 -19.36 -7.03
C ILE A 80 9.63 -19.25 -5.82
N ALA A 81 9.09 -18.94 -4.64
CA ALA A 81 9.87 -18.76 -3.42
C ALA A 81 9.53 -19.87 -2.40
N GLY A 82 10.53 -20.65 -2.00
CA GLY A 82 10.37 -21.77 -1.07
C GLY A 82 10.27 -21.35 0.39
N SER A 83 10.50 -20.06 0.70
CA SER A 83 10.36 -19.51 2.05
C SER A 83 9.80 -18.09 2.08
N PRO A 84 9.21 -17.63 3.21
CA PRO A 84 8.79 -16.24 3.38
C PRO A 84 9.93 -15.22 3.20
N THR A 85 11.16 -15.61 3.53
CA THR A 85 12.35 -14.76 3.36
C THR A 85 12.68 -14.56 1.89
N GLU A 86 12.71 -15.63 1.09
CA GLU A 86 12.91 -15.55 -0.36
C GLU A 86 11.82 -14.72 -1.05
N ARG A 87 10.57 -14.89 -0.62
CA ARG A 87 9.42 -14.10 -1.11
C ARG A 87 9.62 -12.61 -0.85
N SER A 88 9.99 -12.25 0.37
CA SER A 88 10.26 -10.85 0.74
C SER A 88 11.42 -10.25 -0.07
N LEU A 89 12.53 -11.00 -0.22
CA LEU A 89 13.68 -10.56 -1.03
C LEU A 89 13.33 -10.40 -2.52
N LEU A 90 12.53 -11.30 -3.08
CA LEU A 90 12.04 -11.20 -4.44
C LEU A 90 11.21 -9.93 -4.63
N LEU A 91 10.28 -9.67 -3.71
CA LEU A 91 9.38 -8.52 -3.77
C LEU A 91 10.10 -7.19 -3.55
N ARG A 92 11.12 -7.17 -2.69
CA ARG A 92 11.94 -5.99 -2.39
C ARG A 92 12.51 -5.31 -3.64
N ASN A 93 12.90 -6.09 -4.64
CA ASN A 93 13.44 -5.58 -5.90
C ASN A 93 12.43 -4.72 -6.70
N TYR A 94 11.13 -4.91 -6.49
CA TYR A 94 10.10 -4.10 -7.13
C TYR A 94 9.89 -2.75 -6.43
N PHE A 95 10.20 -2.65 -5.14
CA PHE A 95 9.98 -1.44 -4.35
C PHE A 95 11.22 -0.56 -4.25
N GLU A 96 12.41 -1.16 -4.24
CA GLU A 96 13.66 -0.41 -4.19
C GLU A 96 14.08 0.06 -5.59
N PRO A 97 14.47 1.32 -5.75
CA PRO A 97 15.03 1.79 -7.02
C PRO A 97 16.46 1.29 -7.21
N THR A 98 16.72 0.76 -8.40
CA THR A 98 18.05 0.56 -8.96
C THR A 98 18.77 1.89 -9.16
N ASP A 99 20.09 1.88 -9.35
CA ASP A 99 20.86 3.11 -9.57
C ASP A 99 20.42 3.86 -10.84
N ASP A 100 19.95 3.15 -11.86
CA ASP A 100 19.39 3.78 -13.06
C ASP A 100 18.03 4.44 -12.79
N GLU A 101 17.14 3.73 -12.10
CA GLU A 101 15.85 4.27 -11.67
C GLU A 101 16.03 5.51 -10.80
N ARG A 102 17.00 5.51 -9.87
CA ARG A 102 17.34 6.68 -9.06
C ARG A 102 17.75 7.87 -9.91
N ARG A 103 18.64 7.68 -10.89
CA ARG A 103 19.08 8.75 -11.81
C ARG A 103 17.93 9.33 -12.62
N ARG A 104 16.92 8.51 -12.94
CA ARG A 104 15.73 8.90 -13.69
C ARG A 104 14.59 9.43 -12.83
N GLY A 105 14.74 9.43 -11.49
CA GLY A 105 13.68 9.84 -10.57
C GLY A 105 12.50 8.87 -10.52
N ILE A 106 12.74 7.57 -10.72
CA ILE A 106 11.74 6.51 -10.60
C ILE A 106 11.74 5.98 -9.15
N LYS A 107 10.57 5.56 -8.66
CA LYS A 107 10.27 5.15 -7.27
C LYS A 107 10.67 6.24 -6.27
N VAL A 108 10.27 7.47 -6.58
CA VAL A 108 10.39 8.64 -5.68
C VAL A 108 9.00 9.21 -5.38
N PRO A 109 8.83 9.99 -4.30
CA PRO A 109 7.54 10.57 -3.97
C PRO A 109 6.96 11.41 -5.11
N THR A 110 5.77 11.00 -5.56
CA THR A 110 4.99 11.71 -6.59
C THR A 110 4.34 12.99 -6.03
N ALA A 111 3.72 13.78 -6.90
CA ALA A 111 2.93 14.95 -6.48
C ALA A 111 1.87 14.59 -5.43
N ALA A 112 1.22 13.42 -5.55
CA ALA A 112 0.24 12.95 -4.57
C ALA A 112 0.87 12.79 -3.17
N HIS A 113 2.00 12.08 -3.06
CA HIS A 113 2.71 11.91 -1.79
C HIS A 113 3.15 13.25 -1.19
N ARG A 114 3.67 14.15 -2.03
CA ARG A 114 4.09 15.48 -1.59
C ARG A 114 2.92 16.32 -1.10
N THR A 115 1.76 16.25 -1.76
CA THR A 115 0.53 16.90 -1.28
C THR A 115 0.08 16.33 0.07
N MET A 116 0.11 15.02 0.26
CA MET A 116 -0.21 14.39 1.54
C MET A 116 0.75 14.85 2.65
N ALA A 117 2.04 14.94 2.34
CA ALA A 117 3.04 15.46 3.27
C ALA A 117 2.80 16.94 3.63
N GLN A 118 2.37 17.77 2.67
CA GLN A 118 2.01 19.16 2.93
C GLN A 118 0.74 19.29 3.78
N LEU A 119 -0.26 18.43 3.58
CA LEU A 119 -1.45 18.35 4.45
C LEU A 119 -1.06 17.97 5.88
N ALA A 120 -0.08 17.08 6.05
CA ALA A 120 0.49 16.76 7.34
C ALA A 120 1.27 17.91 7.98
N HIS A 121 2.14 18.56 7.20
CA HIS A 121 2.94 19.69 7.66
C HIS A 121 2.09 20.86 8.15
N SER A 122 0.96 21.11 7.49
CA SER A 122 0.02 22.17 7.85
C SER A 122 -1.00 21.75 8.93
N GLY A 123 -0.93 20.50 9.42
CA GLY A 123 -1.79 19.97 10.48
C GLY A 123 -3.22 19.61 10.06
N HIS A 124 -3.53 19.63 8.75
CA HIS A 124 -4.86 19.29 8.27
C HIS A 124 -5.16 17.79 8.38
N VAL A 125 -4.14 16.95 8.17
CA VAL A 125 -4.23 15.48 8.26
C VAL A 125 -3.01 14.96 9.01
N HIS A 126 -3.20 14.21 10.08
CA HIS A 126 -2.08 13.60 10.81
C HIS A 126 -2.15 12.07 10.86
N LEU A 127 -3.15 11.46 10.21
CA LEU A 127 -3.35 10.01 10.20
C LEU A 127 -3.51 9.53 8.76
N PHE A 128 -2.58 8.67 8.34
CA PHE A 128 -2.59 8.03 7.03
C PHE A 128 -2.70 6.52 7.22
N LEU A 129 -3.61 5.90 6.47
CA LEU A 129 -3.73 4.46 6.33
C LEU A 129 -3.28 4.10 4.93
N THR A 130 -2.57 2.99 4.76
CA THR A 130 -2.18 2.55 3.43
C THR A 130 -2.12 1.03 3.32
N THR A 131 -2.50 0.54 2.15
CA THR A 131 -2.29 -0.85 1.72
C THR A 131 -0.97 -1.04 0.98
N ASN A 132 -0.18 0.03 0.82
CA ASN A 132 1.10 0.01 0.11
C ASN A 132 2.24 -0.44 1.03
N PHE A 133 3.16 -1.22 0.47
CA PHE A 133 4.34 -1.69 1.18
C PHE A 133 5.51 -0.73 1.10
N ASP A 134 5.58 0.08 0.03
CA ASP A 134 6.65 1.05 -0.23
C ASP A 134 6.72 2.15 0.83
N ARG A 135 7.80 2.95 0.82
CA ARG A 135 8.04 4.01 1.81
C ARG A 135 7.96 5.42 1.21
N LEU A 136 7.20 5.59 0.12
CA LEU A 136 7.15 6.87 -0.60
C LEU A 136 6.42 7.96 0.19
N LEU A 137 5.39 7.62 0.97
CA LEU A 137 4.73 8.57 1.85
C LEU A 137 5.66 9.01 2.97
N GLU A 138 6.32 8.06 3.62
CA GLU A 138 7.27 8.28 4.70
C GLU A 138 8.42 9.18 4.25
N LYS A 139 8.96 8.94 3.05
CA LYS A 139 9.98 9.81 2.44
C LYS A 139 9.44 11.20 2.12
N ALA A 140 8.19 11.33 1.65
CA ALA A 140 7.59 12.64 1.42
C ALA A 140 7.37 13.44 2.71
N LEU A 141 7.02 12.75 3.80
CA LEU A 141 6.89 13.34 5.13
C LEU A 141 8.26 13.81 5.65
N ASP A 142 9.30 13.01 5.46
CA ASP A 142 10.67 13.36 5.83
C ASP A 142 11.18 14.59 5.04
N ASP A 143 10.88 14.67 3.73
CA ASP A 143 11.20 15.83 2.88
C ASP A 143 10.62 17.17 3.43
N VAL A 144 9.55 17.12 4.23
CA VAL A 144 8.92 18.29 4.88
C VAL A 144 9.19 18.37 6.39
N GLY A 145 10.17 17.61 6.88
CA GLY A 145 10.65 17.63 8.26
C GLY A 145 9.76 16.89 9.26
N ILE A 146 8.95 15.93 8.80
CA ILE A 146 8.08 15.11 9.63
C ILE A 146 8.61 13.68 9.66
N VAL A 147 9.00 13.23 10.85
CA VAL A 147 9.26 11.81 11.11
C VAL A 147 7.96 11.19 11.63
N PRO A 148 7.26 10.34 10.84
CA PRO A 148 6.00 9.75 11.29
C PRO A 148 6.23 8.58 12.25
N GLN A 149 5.23 8.33 13.10
CA GLN A 149 5.07 7.03 13.73
C GLN A 149 4.55 6.03 12.67
N VAL A 150 5.30 4.95 12.43
CA VAL A 150 4.91 3.92 11.45
C VAL A 150 4.40 2.68 12.18
N LEU A 151 3.16 2.29 11.87
CA LEU A 151 2.50 1.11 12.42
C LEU A 151 2.27 0.10 11.31
N SER A 152 3.06 -0.97 11.25
CA SER A 152 3.01 -1.97 10.16
C SER A 152 2.78 -3.40 10.65
N THR A 153 2.67 -3.59 11.96
CA THR A 153 2.47 -4.89 12.60
C THR A 153 1.51 -4.77 13.79
N PRO A 154 0.83 -5.86 14.19
CA PRO A 154 -0.01 -5.88 15.39
C PRO A 154 0.74 -5.43 16.64
N ASP A 155 1.99 -5.86 16.81
CA ASP A 155 2.85 -5.46 17.93
C ASP A 155 3.11 -3.95 17.94
N SER A 156 3.39 -3.36 16.76
CA SER A 156 3.59 -1.91 16.65
C SER A 156 2.30 -1.14 16.99
N ILE A 157 1.13 -1.68 16.61
CA ILE A 157 -0.17 -1.11 16.94
C ILE A 157 -0.42 -1.17 18.46
N GLY A 158 -0.12 -2.32 19.09
CA GLY A 158 -0.25 -2.49 20.54
C GLY A 158 0.67 -1.57 21.35
N GLY A 159 1.85 -1.25 20.82
CA GLY A 159 2.80 -0.30 21.41
C GLY A 159 2.64 1.16 20.95
N ALA A 160 1.56 1.49 20.23
CA ALA A 160 1.43 2.78 19.59
C ALA A 160 1.20 3.92 20.60
N VAL A 161 1.93 5.03 20.41
CA VAL A 161 1.56 6.32 21.02
C VAL A 161 0.17 6.74 20.48
N PRO A 162 -0.73 7.27 21.34
CA PRO A 162 -2.04 7.76 20.89
C PRO A 162 -1.92 8.81 19.78
N PHE A 163 -2.76 8.73 18.76
CA PHE A 163 -2.66 9.58 17.55
C PHE A 163 -2.66 11.09 17.85
N GLY A 164 -3.48 11.54 18.80
CA GLY A 164 -3.52 12.95 19.23
C GLY A 164 -2.26 13.44 19.94
N GLN A 165 -1.32 12.56 20.29
CA GLN A 165 -0.01 12.90 20.90
C GLN A 165 1.14 12.77 19.90
N THR A 166 0.84 12.47 18.64
CA THR A 166 1.84 12.27 17.57
C THR A 166 1.70 13.40 16.55
N ARG A 167 2.80 13.75 15.87
CA ARG A 167 2.72 14.73 14.76
C ARG A 167 2.07 14.13 13.52
N CYS A 168 2.36 12.87 13.25
CA CYS A 168 1.85 12.13 12.10
C CYS A 168 1.98 10.64 12.37
N THR A 169 0.94 9.88 12.03
CA THR A 169 0.94 8.41 12.07
C THR A 169 0.67 7.86 10.68
N VAL A 170 1.45 6.85 10.27
CA VAL A 170 1.25 6.07 9.05
C VAL A 170 0.99 4.63 9.43
N VAL A 171 -0.21 4.13 9.14
CA VAL A 171 -0.64 2.75 9.39
C VAL A 171 -0.56 1.97 8.09
N LYS A 172 0.31 0.97 8.02
CA LYS A 172 0.50 0.09 6.86
C LYS A 172 -0.24 -1.22 7.12
N LEU A 173 -1.49 -1.28 6.65
CA LEU A 173 -2.44 -2.36 6.96
C LEU A 173 -1.95 -3.73 6.50
N ASN A 174 -1.26 -3.74 5.35
CA ASN A 174 -0.76 -4.96 4.72
C ASN A 174 0.72 -5.23 5.05
N GLY A 175 1.35 -4.36 5.85
CA GLY A 175 2.75 -4.47 6.27
C GLY A 175 3.72 -3.56 5.51
N ASP A 176 5.01 -3.75 5.77
CA ASP A 176 6.11 -2.97 5.18
C ASP A 176 7.04 -3.90 4.40
N TYR A 177 7.53 -3.48 3.23
CA TYR A 177 8.33 -4.36 2.37
C TYR A 177 9.65 -4.85 3.02
N MET A 178 10.12 -4.19 4.09
CA MET A 178 11.28 -4.62 4.87
C MET A 178 10.96 -5.73 5.89
N ASP A 179 9.68 -6.05 6.11
CA ASP A 179 9.22 -7.15 6.96
C ASP A 179 8.86 -8.36 6.11
N THR A 180 9.20 -9.57 6.58
CA THR A 180 8.83 -10.82 5.90
C THR A 180 7.34 -11.17 6.03
N ARG A 181 6.61 -10.50 6.93
CA ARG A 181 5.20 -10.74 7.27
C ARG A 181 4.19 -9.94 6.43
N ILE A 182 4.61 -9.43 5.27
CA ILE A 182 3.71 -8.70 4.36
C ILE A 182 2.53 -9.56 3.89
N LYS A 183 1.32 -9.00 3.99
CA LYS A 183 0.05 -9.60 3.55
C LYS A 183 -0.20 -9.24 2.10
N ASN A 184 -0.12 -10.22 1.20
CA ASN A 184 -0.27 -9.98 -0.24
C ASN A 184 -1.21 -10.98 -0.93
N THR A 185 -1.60 -12.05 -0.23
CA THR A 185 -2.45 -13.09 -0.78
C THR A 185 -3.93 -12.78 -0.52
N PRO A 186 -4.89 -13.13 -1.39
CA PRO A 186 -6.31 -12.97 -1.10
C PRO A 186 -6.72 -13.61 0.23
N LYS A 187 -6.09 -14.74 0.60
CA LYS A 187 -6.31 -15.40 1.89
C LYS A 187 -5.78 -14.59 3.08
N GLU A 188 -4.60 -13.97 2.95
CA GLU A 188 -4.05 -13.08 4.00
C GLU A 188 -4.83 -11.74 4.09
N LEU A 189 -5.53 -11.34 3.03
CA LEU A 189 -6.35 -10.12 2.94
C LEU A 189 -7.85 -10.37 3.17
N GLU A 190 -8.25 -11.61 3.45
CA GLU A 190 -9.66 -11.94 3.71
C GLU A 190 -10.12 -11.44 5.07
N SER A 191 -9.22 -11.45 6.06
CA SER A 191 -9.47 -10.91 7.38
C SER A 191 -8.21 -10.28 7.96
N TYR A 192 -8.42 -9.25 8.77
CA TYR A 192 -7.35 -8.66 9.55
C TYR A 192 -7.21 -9.34 10.91
N GLU A 193 -6.07 -9.12 11.54
CA GLU A 193 -5.85 -9.60 12.89
C GLU A 193 -6.62 -8.69 13.88
N PRO A 194 -7.06 -9.20 15.04
CA PRO A 194 -7.95 -8.45 15.93
C PRO A 194 -7.44 -7.06 16.31
N ALA A 195 -6.13 -6.88 16.48
CA ALA A 195 -5.53 -5.58 16.79
C ALA A 195 -5.67 -4.58 15.62
N VAL A 196 -5.58 -5.05 14.38
CA VAL A 196 -5.76 -4.22 13.18
C VAL A 196 -7.25 -3.91 12.98
N ASP A 197 -8.13 -4.89 13.17
CA ASP A 197 -9.58 -4.68 13.09
C ASP A 197 -10.06 -3.66 14.14
N SER A 198 -9.68 -3.82 15.41
CA SER A 198 -10.03 -2.87 16.47
C SER A 198 -9.47 -1.46 16.20
N LEU A 199 -8.30 -1.38 15.56
CA LEU A 199 -7.76 -0.09 15.13
C LEU A 199 -8.61 0.52 14.02
N LEU A 200 -8.99 -0.26 13.01
CA LEU A 200 -9.82 0.19 11.89
C LEU A 200 -11.18 0.68 12.39
N ASP A 201 -11.86 -0.11 13.24
CA ASP A 201 -13.16 0.27 13.83
C ASP A 201 -13.06 1.63 14.52
N ARG A 202 -12.03 1.80 15.38
CA ARG A 202 -11.79 3.07 16.07
C ARG A 202 -11.54 4.23 15.10
N VAL A 203 -10.72 4.04 14.08
CA VAL A 203 -10.41 5.13 13.13
C VAL A 203 -11.62 5.47 12.27
N ILE A 204 -12.40 4.47 11.85
CA ILE A 204 -13.64 4.65 11.07
C ILE A 204 -14.69 5.40 11.89
N ASP A 205 -14.81 5.11 13.18
CA ASP A 205 -15.73 5.80 14.08
C ASP A 205 -15.29 7.24 14.43
N GLU A 206 -13.97 7.47 14.57
CA GLU A 206 -13.42 8.75 15.06
C GLU A 206 -13.14 9.78 13.94
N TYR A 207 -12.90 9.36 12.69
CA TYR A 207 -12.38 10.23 11.62
C TYR A 207 -13.27 10.25 10.38
N GLY A 208 -13.33 11.41 9.72
CA GLY A 208 -13.76 11.47 8.31
C GLY A 208 -12.71 10.84 7.40
N PHE A 209 -13.10 10.29 6.24
CA PHE A 209 -12.18 9.63 5.32
C PHE A 209 -12.01 10.36 4.00
N ILE A 210 -10.75 10.40 3.54
CA ILE A 210 -10.38 10.71 2.16
C ILE A 210 -9.68 9.48 1.60
N VAL A 211 -10.22 8.91 0.53
CA VAL A 211 -9.69 7.68 -0.09
C VAL A 211 -9.07 8.02 -1.44
N SER A 212 -7.85 7.55 -1.69
CA SER A 212 -7.16 7.75 -2.97
C SER A 212 -6.39 6.50 -3.40
N GLY A 213 -6.60 6.05 -4.63
CA GLY A 213 -5.84 4.96 -5.24
C GLY A 213 -6.12 3.55 -4.68
N TRP A 214 -7.15 3.37 -3.84
CA TRP A 214 -7.65 2.07 -3.41
C TRP A 214 -8.89 1.66 -4.22
N SER A 215 -8.90 0.45 -4.78
CA SER A 215 -9.97 -0.03 -5.67
C SER A 215 -11.07 -0.82 -4.96
N ALA A 216 -10.85 -1.25 -3.72
CA ALA A 216 -11.73 -2.16 -2.95
C ALA A 216 -12.02 -3.53 -3.62
N GLU A 217 -11.36 -3.86 -4.73
CA GLU A 217 -11.64 -5.08 -5.49
C GLU A 217 -11.10 -6.33 -4.80
N TRP A 218 -9.87 -6.25 -4.28
CA TRP A 218 -9.11 -7.41 -3.78
C TRP A 218 -8.89 -7.43 -2.27
N ASP A 219 -9.05 -6.29 -1.59
CA ASP A 219 -8.86 -6.15 -0.15
C ASP A 219 -10.21 -6.31 0.56
N LYS A 220 -10.65 -7.56 0.69
CA LYS A 220 -11.95 -7.90 1.30
C LYS A 220 -11.98 -7.50 2.78
N GLY A 221 -10.93 -7.77 3.54
CA GLY A 221 -10.85 -7.41 4.95
C GLY A 221 -11.05 -5.90 5.19
N LEU A 222 -10.40 -5.05 4.39
CA LEU A 222 -10.59 -3.61 4.50
C LEU A 222 -11.97 -3.16 4.05
N ARG A 223 -12.52 -3.74 2.97
CA ARG A 223 -13.88 -3.43 2.52
C ARG A 223 -14.90 -3.80 3.59
N ASP A 224 -14.81 -5.01 4.12
CA ASP A 224 -15.70 -5.50 5.17
C ASP A 224 -15.63 -4.57 6.39
N ALA A 225 -14.44 -4.05 6.75
CA ALA A 225 -14.30 -3.07 7.85
C ALA A 225 -15.05 -1.74 7.61
N PHE A 226 -15.15 -1.26 6.37
CA PHE A 226 -15.96 -0.06 6.05
C PHE A 226 -17.47 -0.32 6.01
N GLU A 227 -17.89 -1.58 5.90
CA GLU A 227 -19.30 -2.00 5.80
C GLU A 227 -19.92 -2.38 7.17
N ARG A 228 -19.11 -2.45 8.24
CA ARG A 228 -19.55 -2.81 9.60
C ARG A 228 -20.37 -1.73 10.28
#